data_AF-A0A4Y7SAB0-F1
#
_entry.id   AF-A0A4Y7SAB0-F1
#
_cell.length_a   1.000
_cell.length_b   1.000
_cell.length_c   1.000
_cell.angle_alpha   90.00
_cell.angle_beta   90.00
_cell.angle_gamma   90.00
#
_symmetry.space_group_name_H-M   'P 1'
#
loop_
_entity.id
_entity.type
_entity.pdbx_description
1 polymer ?
#
loop_
_entity_poly.entity_id
_entity_poly.type
_entity_poly.pdbx_seq_one_letter_code
_entity_poly.pdbx_strand_id
1 'polypeptide(L)'
;DWAAFLPGSQGIIGLSEDGRPLTISMFHQLECLDIVRKQLVSRGENHSSEALPGQVCSGSHQSRWELTQHCMNYLRQMVLCHSHTALESIKSPAGSIDYTKSRYLCRD
;
A
#
# COMPACT_ATOMS: atom_id res chain seq x y z
N ASP A 1 15.56 7.98 5.83
CA ASP A 1 14.40 8.83 5.52
C ASP A 1 13.51 8.07 4.53
N TRP A 2 12.19 8.02 4.74
CA TRP A 2 11.25 7.29 3.87
C TRP A 2 11.07 7.97 2.51
N ALA A 3 11.25 9.30 2.46
CA ALA A 3 11.23 10.05 1.22
C ALA A 3 12.33 9.63 0.24
N ALA A 4 13.41 9.01 0.72
CA ALA A 4 14.51 8.53 -0.12
C ALA A 4 14.12 7.35 -1.03
N PHE A 5 13.00 6.67 -0.76
CA PHE A 5 12.50 5.59 -1.60
C PHE A 5 11.69 6.08 -2.81
N LEU A 6 11.34 7.38 -2.84
CA LEU A 6 10.61 7.98 -3.94
C LEU A 6 11.57 8.78 -4.83
N PRO A 7 11.40 8.77 -6.16
CA PRO A 7 12.14 9.67 -7.05
C PRO A 7 11.70 11.12 -6.77
N GLY A 8 12.48 12.10 -7.22
CA GLY A 8 12.25 13.52 -6.88
C GLY A 8 10.84 14.06 -7.23
N SER A 9 10.13 13.45 -8.18
CA SER A 9 8.73 13.77 -8.52
C SER A 9 7.69 13.01 -7.69
N GLN A 10 8.09 12.35 -6.59
CA GLN A 10 7.25 11.45 -5.78
C GLN A 10 6.68 10.26 -6.59
N GLY A 11 7.31 9.94 -7.73
CA GLY A 11 6.84 8.88 -8.64
C GLY A 11 5.68 9.31 -9.53
N ILE A 12 5.30 10.59 -9.52
CA ILE A 12 4.22 11.13 -10.32
C ILE A 12 4.68 11.35 -11.76
N ILE A 13 3.82 10.95 -12.70
CA ILE A 13 3.98 11.00 -14.14
C ILE A 13 2.78 11.74 -14.73
N GLY A 14 3.04 12.77 -15.54
CA GLY A 14 2.01 13.56 -16.22
C GLY A 14 1.86 13.15 -17.69
N LEU A 15 1.21 12.01 -17.96
CA LEU A 15 1.06 11.47 -19.32
C LEU A 15 -0.37 11.52 -19.88
N SER A 16 -1.33 12.07 -19.14
CA SER A 16 -2.74 11.99 -19.52
C SER A 16 -3.22 13.28 -20.20
N GLU A 17 -4.05 13.16 -21.24
CA GLU A 17 -4.65 14.28 -21.99
C GLU A 17 -5.49 15.21 -21.10
N ASP A 18 -6.02 14.68 -20.00
CA ASP A 18 -6.77 15.40 -18.96
C ASP A 18 -5.88 16.00 -17.86
N GLY A 19 -4.56 15.82 -17.94
CA GLY A 19 -3.61 16.28 -16.94
C GLY A 19 -3.67 15.54 -15.61
N ARG A 20 -4.39 14.40 -15.51
CA ARG A 20 -4.48 13.66 -14.25
C ARG A 20 -3.10 13.13 -13.84
N PRO A 21 -2.69 13.29 -12.58
CA PRO A 21 -1.45 12.72 -12.09
C PRO A 21 -1.54 11.20 -12.09
N LEU A 22 -0.59 10.54 -12.72
CA LEU A 22 -0.42 9.09 -12.67
C LEU A 22 0.80 8.76 -11.81
N THR A 23 0.86 7.57 -11.23
CA THR A 23 2.04 7.11 -10.50
C THR A 23 2.28 5.64 -10.79
N ILE A 24 3.53 5.20 -10.70
CA ILE A 24 3.86 3.78 -10.81
C ILE A 24 3.37 3.08 -9.54
N SER A 25 2.68 1.95 -9.68
CA SER A 25 2.08 1.22 -8.56
C SER A 25 3.05 0.97 -7.41
N MET A 26 4.32 0.68 -7.70
CA MET A 26 5.37 0.49 -6.69
C MET A 26 5.59 1.75 -5.83
N PHE A 27 5.62 2.94 -6.43
CA PHE A 27 5.82 4.19 -5.69
C PHE A 27 4.60 4.55 -4.85
N HIS A 28 3.39 4.32 -5.37
CA HIS A 28 2.17 4.53 -4.58
C HIS A 28 2.08 3.59 -3.37
N GLN A 29 2.54 2.33 -3.51
CA GLN A 29 2.64 1.40 -2.38
C GLN A 29 3.57 1.93 -1.28
N LEU A 30 4.75 2.45 -1.66
CA LEU A 30 5.73 2.99 -0.71
C LEU A 30 5.19 4.24 0.01
N GLU A 31 4.51 5.12 -0.72
CA GLU A 31 3.85 6.30 -0.14
C GLU A 31 2.73 5.90 0.83
N CYS A 32 1.87 4.95 0.44
CA CYS A 32 0.81 4.41 1.29
C CYS A 32 1.37 3.79 2.59
N LEU A 33 2.50 3.08 2.51
CA LEU A 33 3.17 2.53 3.69
C LEU A 33 3.67 3.62 4.65
N ASP A 34 4.24 4.71 4.12
CA ASP A 34 4.69 5.83 4.95
C ASP A 34 3.50 6.57 5.62
N ILE A 35 2.37 6.72 4.93
CA ILE A 35 1.14 7.28 5.49
C ILE A 35 0.64 6.44 6.68
N VAL A 36 0.57 5.13 6.52
CA VAL A 36 0.14 4.20 7.59
C VAL A 36 1.10 4.27 8.77
N ARG A 37 2.42 4.23 8.51
CA ARG A 37 3.44 4.36 9.54
C ARG A 37 3.30 5.65 10.34
N LYS A 38 3.11 6.79 9.67
CA LYS A 38 2.91 8.10 10.33
C LYS A 38 1.70 8.06 11.26
N GLN A 39 0.58 7.45 10.85
CA GLN A 39 -0.57 7.29 11.75
C GLN A 39 -0.28 6.44 12.99
N LEU A 40 0.44 5.33 12.82
CA LEU A 40 0.79 4.45 13.93
C LEU A 40 1.70 5.16 14.95
N VAL A 41 2.70 5.90 14.47
CA VAL A 41 3.62 6.67 15.33
C VAL A 41 2.87 7.79 16.05
N SER A 42 2.07 8.58 15.35
CA SER A 42 1.31 9.68 15.97
C SER A 42 0.29 9.20 17.00
N ARG A 43 -0.26 7.98 16.85
CA ARG A 43 -1.12 7.39 17.88
C ARG A 43 -0.32 6.95 19.10
N GLY A 44 0.88 6.41 18.89
CA GLY A 44 1.86 6.07 19.93
C GLY A 44 2.21 7.23 20.85
N GLU A 45 2.41 8.42 20.28
CA GLU A 45 2.78 9.64 21.00
C GLU A 45 1.62 10.29 21.76
N ASN A 46 0.37 10.07 21.30
CA ASN A 46 -0.84 10.66 21.90
C ASN A 46 -1.48 9.79 23.00
N HIS A 47 -0.80 8.74 23.48
CA HIS A 47 -1.29 7.85 24.54
C HIS A 47 -1.29 8.48 25.96
N SER A 48 -1.10 9.80 26.11
CA SER A 48 -1.34 10.51 27.38
C SER A 48 -2.74 11.12 27.51
N SER A 49 -3.65 10.92 26.55
CA SER A 49 -5.06 11.26 26.74
C SER A 49 -5.95 10.12 26.29
N GLU A 50 -6.67 9.54 27.24
CA GLU A 50 -7.72 8.55 27.04
C GLU A 50 -8.74 9.08 26.00
N ALA A 51 -8.65 8.61 24.76
CA ALA A 51 -9.66 8.88 23.76
C ALA A 51 -10.93 8.09 24.12
N LEU A 52 -11.95 8.81 24.60
CA LEU A 52 -13.29 8.28 24.88
C LEU A 52 -13.88 7.60 23.63
N PRO A 53 -14.68 6.52 23.79
CA PRO A 53 -15.35 5.89 22.67
C PRO A 53 -16.39 6.85 22.10
N GLY A 54 -16.24 7.23 20.83
CA GLY A 54 -17.23 8.03 20.10
C GLY A 54 -16.82 9.48 19.76
N GLN A 55 -15.55 9.86 19.92
CA GLN A 55 -15.10 11.18 19.46
C GLN A 55 -15.09 11.26 17.93
N VAL A 56 -16.16 11.84 17.38
CA VAL A 56 -16.29 12.20 15.96
C VAL A 56 -15.20 13.23 15.64
N CYS A 57 -14.31 12.83 14.73
CA CYS A 57 -13.17 13.59 14.27
C CYS A 57 -13.60 14.79 13.40
N SER A 58 -13.61 16.01 13.94
CA SER A 58 -13.93 17.21 13.15
C SER A 58 -12.88 17.50 12.07
N GLY A 59 -13.32 17.58 10.81
CA GLY A 59 -12.68 18.27 9.68
C GLY A 59 -11.35 17.69 9.15
N SER A 60 -10.26 17.84 9.89
CA SER A 60 -8.90 17.44 9.45
C SER A 60 -8.53 16.01 9.85
N HIS A 61 -9.13 15.52 10.92
CA HIS A 61 -8.86 14.19 11.46
C HIS A 61 -9.68 13.11 10.72
N GLN A 62 -10.84 13.51 10.17
CA GLN A 62 -11.66 12.71 9.26
C GLN A 62 -10.95 12.46 7.93
N SER A 63 -10.38 13.48 7.30
CA SER A 63 -9.66 13.34 6.03
C SER A 63 -8.38 12.51 6.17
N ARG A 64 -7.69 12.59 7.31
CA ARG A 64 -6.52 11.76 7.62
C ARG A 64 -6.87 10.29 7.82
N TRP A 65 -7.99 10.01 8.49
CA TRP A 65 -8.54 8.66 8.60
C TRP A 65 -8.95 8.11 7.24
N GLU A 66 -9.68 8.88 6.43
CA GLU A 66 -10.10 8.50 5.08
C GLU A 66 -8.91 8.17 4.18
N LEU A 67 -7.86 9.01 4.19
CA LEU A 67 -6.62 8.74 3.47
C LEU A 67 -5.95 7.45 3.95
N THR A 68 -5.90 7.23 5.26
CA THR A 68 -5.32 6.01 5.83
C THR A 68 -6.13 4.77 5.45
N GLN A 69 -7.45 4.85 5.47
CA GLN A 69 -8.34 3.78 5.02
C GLN A 69 -8.15 3.47 3.54
N HIS A 70 -8.03 4.50 2.70
CA HIS A 70 -7.68 4.33 1.29
C HIS A 70 -6.34 3.58 1.14
N CYS A 71 -5.28 4.03 1.81
CA CYS A 71 -3.96 3.39 1.77
C CYS A 71 -4.00 1.93 2.25
N MET A 72 -4.73 1.64 3.32
CA MET A 72 -4.88 0.27 3.84
C MET A 72 -5.62 -0.63 2.86
N ASN A 73 -6.68 -0.13 2.22
CA ASN A 73 -7.41 -0.87 1.20
C ASN A 73 -6.55 -1.11 -0.05
N TYR A 74 -5.80 -0.10 -0.50
CA TYR A 74 -4.88 -0.23 -1.62
C TYR A 74 -3.79 -1.27 -1.33
N LEU A 75 -3.13 -1.20 -0.17
CA LEU A 75 -2.10 -2.17 0.22
C LEU A 75 -2.69 -3.58 0.35
N ARG A 76 -3.90 -3.72 0.90
CA ARG A 76 -4.60 -5.02 0.97
C ARG A 76 -4.83 -5.60 -0.42
N GLN A 77 -5.34 -4.80 -1.35
CA GLN A 77 -5.55 -5.23 -2.74
C GLN A 77 -4.22 -5.65 -3.37
N MET A 78 -3.17 -4.85 -3.24
CA MET A 78 -1.86 -5.16 -3.79
C MET A 78 -1.30 -6.48 -3.26
N VAL A 79 -1.37 -6.70 -1.93
CA VAL A 79 -0.93 -7.94 -1.28
C VAL A 79 -1.75 -9.13 -1.77
N LEU A 80 -3.08 -9.04 -1.83
CA LEU A 80 -3.93 -10.15 -2.26
C LEU A 80 -3.76 -10.47 -3.75
N CYS A 81 -3.50 -9.46 -4.58
CA CYS A 81 -3.26 -9.61 -6.01
C CYS A 81 -1.88 -10.20 -6.33
N HIS A 82 -0.87 -9.92 -5.50
CA HIS A 82 0.51 -10.38 -5.72
C HIS A 82 0.92 -11.50 -4.75
N SER A 83 0.04 -11.94 -3.85
CA SER A 83 0.34 -13.03 -2.93
C SER A 83 0.46 -14.33 -3.70
N HIS A 84 1.68 -14.87 -3.73
CA HIS A 84 1.94 -16.17 -4.31
C HIS A 84 1.52 -17.26 -3.33
N THR A 85 0.36 -17.88 -3.53
CA THR A 85 -0.10 -19.02 -2.73
C THR A 85 0.38 -20.37 -3.27
N ALA A 86 1.11 -20.39 -4.39
CA ALA A 86 1.60 -21.66 -4.93
C ALA A 86 2.67 -22.23 -4.01
N LEU A 87 2.51 -23.50 -3.65
CA LEU A 87 3.51 -24.25 -2.92
C LEU A 87 4.47 -24.87 -3.94
N GLU A 88 5.76 -24.56 -3.82
CA GLU A 88 6.79 -25.20 -4.63
C GLU A 88 7.04 -26.63 -4.12
N SER A 89 7.05 -27.60 -5.03
CA SER A 89 7.40 -28.98 -4.69
C SER A 89 8.90 -29.09 -4.47
N ILE A 90 9.31 -29.65 -3.33
CA ILE A 90 10.71 -29.98 -3.04
C ILE A 90 11.27 -31.03 -4.04
N LYS A 91 10.38 -31.82 -4.68
CA LYS A 91 10.75 -32.86 -5.64
C LYS A 91 10.19 -32.52 -7.02
N SER A 92 11.07 -32.36 -8.01
CA SER A 92 10.69 -32.34 -9.43
C SER A 92 10.83 -33.74 -10.03
N PRO A 93 9.77 -34.36 -10.59
CA PRO A 93 9.87 -35.65 -11.26
C PRO A 93 10.73 -35.62 -12.53
N ALA A 94 11.03 -34.43 -13.07
CA ALA A 94 11.73 -34.23 -14.35
C ALA A 94 13.00 -33.35 -14.23
N GLY A 95 13.42 -32.98 -13.01
CA GLY A 95 14.64 -32.20 -12.77
C GLY A 95 14.57 -30.69 -13.07
N SER A 96 13.50 -30.21 -13.71
CA SER A 96 13.26 -28.78 -13.92
C SER A 96 12.10 -28.29 -13.05
N ILE A 97 12.32 -27.15 -12.38
CA ILE A 97 11.27 -26.42 -11.67
C ILE A 97 10.76 -25.37 -12.68
N ASP A 98 9.49 -25.49 -13.08
CA ASP A 98 8.86 -24.55 -13.99
C ASP A 98 8.28 -23.37 -13.21
N TYR A 99 9.08 -22.31 -13.07
CA TYR A 99 8.72 -21.06 -12.38
C TYR A 99 7.70 -20.20 -13.15
N THR A 100 7.33 -20.58 -14.39
CA THR A 100 6.59 -19.68 -15.31
C THR A 100 5.09 -19.95 -15.39
N LYS A 101 4.59 -21.05 -14.80
CA LYS A 101 3.17 -21.44 -14.89
C LYS A 101 2.21 -20.63 -14.04
N SER A 102 2.71 -19.83 -13.10
CA SER A 102 1.86 -19.02 -12.22
C SER A 102 1.60 -17.64 -12.83
N ARG A 103 0.88 -17.58 -13.95
CA ARG A 103 0.31 -16.30 -14.44
C ARG A 103 -0.95 -15.99 -13.65
N TYR A 104 -0.92 -14.91 -12.87
CA TYR A 104 -2.06 -14.42 -12.11
C TYR A 104 -2.81 -13.35 -12.90
N LEU A 105 -4.13 -13.50 -12.98
CA LEU A 105 -5.03 -12.48 -13.49
C LEU A 105 -5.68 -11.81 -12.29
N CYS A 106 -5.30 -10.56 -12.01
CA CYS A 106 -5.94 -9.77 -10.96
C CYS A 106 -7.38 -9.47 -11.41
N ARG A 107 -8.35 -9.88 -10.60
CA ARG A 107 -9.74 -9.41 -10.75
C ARG A 107 -9.92 -8.26 -9.78
N ASP A 108 -10.01 -7.07 -10.36
CA ASP A 108 -10.56 -5.88 -9.70
C ASP A 108 -12.04 -6.13 -9.39
#